data_AF-A0A443S159-F1
#
_entry.id   AF-A0A443S159-F1
#
_cell.length_a   1.000
_cell.length_b   1.000
_cell.length_c   1.000
_cell.angle_alpha   90.00
_cell.angle_beta   90.00
_cell.angle_gamma   90.00
#
_symmetry.space_group_name_H-M   'P 1'
#
loop_
_entity.id
_entity.type
_entity.pdbx_description
1 polymer ?
#
loop_
_entity_poly.entity_id
_entity_poly.type
_entity_poly.pdbx_seq_one_letter_code
_entity_poly.pdbx_strand_id
1 'polypeptide(L)'
;MAKSQNSSRHEERRLSISCEIVEYSVPSVIAAMRNHSGNAFFSHCFTLVNRTLKTTFRDPILNYARFFEHVIVGVLIIMLYSNGIGNESGCFNTESSNESLATISMDKIRNIQTVVFQNLGFIFFSMIFLLYASMMPVVLVFPTEMSVFLRERTNGWYSCLSYFTAKTIADIPFLLLFTLIYASMIYYFTGQINDSWRFGAFIGVAMLVALIGQSIGLVFGTLCVKNLRAASFLAPLVPLPFALFSGFFIRVELIPSYLKIFTYISSIRYVIELLVIIIYGFDRCGYSSIIEDKESINGVIIKFFNYLTKLDLSYTSARPILYALAVDKNLSLNEISSFDVHFENFTLPEFNLLGFDENKSFALQELNLNDDNLWFHTWILVSTGE
;
A
#
# COMPACT_ATOMS: atom_id res chain seq x y z
N MET A 1 60.29 -6.01 -76.57
CA MET A 1 59.68 -4.73 -76.18
C MET A 1 58.46 -4.51 -77.06
N ALA A 2 57.27 -4.82 -76.55
CA ALA A 2 56.03 -4.91 -77.33
C ALA A 2 54.89 -4.10 -76.69
N LYS A 3 54.08 -3.48 -77.57
CA LYS A 3 52.67 -3.03 -77.41
C LYS A 3 52.45 -1.84 -76.47
N SER A 4 51.94 -0.68 -76.92
CA SER A 4 50.59 -0.38 -77.45
C SER A 4 49.45 -0.90 -76.56
N GLN A 5 48.81 -0.03 -75.79
CA GLN A 5 47.46 -0.28 -75.27
C GLN A 5 46.67 1.04 -75.13
N ASN A 6 45.67 1.15 -76.01
CA ASN A 6 44.43 1.91 -75.81
C ASN A 6 43.79 1.51 -74.47
N SER A 7 43.24 2.47 -73.72
CA SER A 7 42.04 2.27 -72.89
C SER A 7 41.45 3.63 -72.55
N SER A 8 40.45 4.05 -73.31
CA SER A 8 39.04 4.13 -72.88
C SER A 8 38.71 5.32 -71.99
N ARG A 9 38.01 6.29 -72.61
CA ARG A 9 37.09 7.26 -71.98
C ARG A 9 36.37 6.62 -70.79
N HIS A 10 36.62 7.10 -69.59
CA HIS A 10 35.64 7.08 -68.51
C HIS A 10 35.16 8.51 -68.29
N GLU A 11 33.97 8.75 -68.81
CA GLU A 11 33.16 9.93 -68.61
C GLU A 11 32.70 9.95 -67.15
N GLU A 12 33.45 10.64 -66.28
CA GLU A 12 32.98 10.98 -64.94
C GLU A 12 31.75 11.89 -65.07
N ARG A 13 30.55 11.30 -65.04
CA ARG A 13 29.35 12.05 -64.66
C ARG A 13 29.51 12.47 -63.21
N ARG A 14 30.10 13.64 -62.99
CA ARG A 14 29.82 14.43 -61.80
C ARG A 14 28.32 14.71 -61.82
N LEU A 15 27.54 13.95 -61.07
CA LEU A 15 26.27 14.41 -60.57
C LEU A 15 26.57 15.65 -59.74
N SER A 16 26.47 16.82 -60.38
CA SER A 16 26.39 18.10 -59.67
C SER A 16 25.09 18.06 -58.88
N ILE A 17 25.17 17.53 -57.66
CA ILE A 17 24.17 17.81 -56.64
C ILE A 17 24.32 19.32 -56.41
N SER A 18 23.51 20.11 -57.10
CA SER A 18 23.31 21.51 -56.74
C SER A 18 22.75 21.50 -55.33
N CYS A 19 23.64 21.63 -54.35
CA CYS A 19 23.25 21.94 -53.00
C CYS A 19 22.77 23.39 -53.06
N GLU A 20 21.47 23.61 -53.31
CA GLU A 20 20.84 24.87 -52.93
C GLU A 20 21.07 24.99 -51.42
N ILE A 21 22.02 25.85 -51.03
CA ILE A 21 22.18 26.26 -49.65
C ILE A 21 20.95 27.12 -49.37
N VAL A 22 19.88 26.48 -48.92
CA VAL A 22 18.73 27.20 -48.37
C VAL A 22 19.22 27.80 -47.06
N GLU A 23 19.58 29.09 -47.10
CA GLU A 23 19.92 29.87 -45.91
C GLU A 23 18.66 30.04 -45.05
N TYR A 24 18.37 29.05 -44.21
CA TYR A 24 17.40 29.22 -43.15
C TYR A 24 17.98 30.17 -42.12
N SER A 25 17.23 31.23 -41.79
CA SER A 25 17.62 32.08 -40.66
C SER A 25 17.61 31.21 -39.39
N VAL A 26 18.71 31.24 -38.62
CA VAL A 26 18.82 30.50 -37.34
C VAL A 26 17.58 30.67 -36.45
N PRO A 27 16.94 31.87 -36.35
CA PRO A 27 15.71 32.05 -35.59
C PRO A 27 14.51 31.23 -36.13
N SER A 28 14.39 31.07 -37.46
CA SER A 28 13.31 30.30 -38.07
C SER A 28 13.45 28.80 -37.81
N VAL A 29 14.69 28.28 -37.82
CA VAL A 29 14.98 26.88 -37.46
C VAL A 29 14.72 26.64 -35.98
N ILE A 30 15.11 27.58 -35.11
CA ILE A 30 14.84 27.49 -33.67
C ILE A 30 13.32 27.53 -33.39
N ALA A 31 12.56 28.36 -34.12
CA ALA A 31 11.11 28.43 -34.01
C ALA A 31 10.44 27.12 -34.48
N ALA A 32 10.91 26.54 -35.58
CA ALA A 32 10.44 25.25 -36.07
C ALA A 32 10.79 24.09 -35.12
N MET A 33 11.99 24.09 -34.54
CA MET A 33 12.39 23.09 -33.52
C MET A 33 11.58 23.20 -32.22
N ARG A 34 11.14 24.41 -31.85
CA ARG A 34 10.27 24.62 -30.67
C ARG A 34 8.81 24.25 -30.91
N ASN A 35 8.33 24.34 -32.14
CA ASN A 35 6.97 23.94 -32.51
C ASN A 35 6.88 22.41 -32.72
N HIS A 36 6.84 21.67 -31.62
CA HIS A 36 6.55 20.24 -31.67
C HIS A 36 5.08 20.03 -32.04
N SER A 37 4.82 19.45 -33.22
CA SER A 37 3.47 19.03 -33.61
C SER A 37 2.97 17.89 -32.72
N GLY A 38 1.65 17.78 -32.50
CA GLY A 38 1.05 16.73 -31.65
C GLY A 38 1.40 15.30 -32.10
N ASN A 39 1.54 15.06 -33.41
CA ASN A 39 1.96 13.76 -33.94
C ASN A 39 3.44 13.43 -33.62
N ALA A 40 4.29 14.44 -33.42
CA ALA A 40 5.67 14.23 -33.00
C ALA A 40 5.77 13.75 -31.54
N PHE A 41 4.79 14.08 -30.68
CA PHE A 41 4.79 13.65 -29.27
C PHE A 41 4.85 12.13 -29.12
N PHE A 42 3.95 11.40 -29.79
CA PHE A 42 3.89 9.95 -29.69
C PHE A 42 5.13 9.25 -30.26
N SER A 43 5.66 9.76 -31.38
CA SER A 43 6.89 9.24 -32.00
C SER A 43 8.12 9.45 -31.10
N HIS A 44 8.26 10.65 -30.53
CA HIS A 44 9.32 10.97 -29.59
C HIS A 44 9.19 10.13 -28.32
N CYS A 45 7.99 10.03 -27.76
CA CYS A 45 7.69 9.21 -26.59
C CYS A 45 8.06 7.74 -26.83
N PHE A 46 7.62 7.12 -27.93
CA PHE A 46 7.91 5.72 -28.23
C PHE A 46 9.41 5.46 -28.39
N THR A 47 10.13 6.36 -29.08
CA THR A 47 11.59 6.28 -29.23
C THR A 47 12.29 6.38 -27.88
N LEU A 48 11.84 7.31 -27.03
CA LEU A 48 12.36 7.50 -25.68
C LEU A 48 12.08 6.29 -24.79
N VAL A 49 10.87 5.70 -24.85
CA VAL A 49 10.50 4.48 -24.11
C VAL A 49 11.44 3.34 -24.49
N ASN A 50 11.66 3.11 -25.78
CA ASN A 50 12.55 2.02 -26.22
C ASN A 50 14.00 2.27 -25.77
N ARG A 51 14.45 3.53 -25.80
CA ARG A 51 15.77 3.92 -25.28
C ARG A 51 15.87 3.65 -23.77
N THR A 52 14.92 4.16 -22.99
CA THR A 52 14.93 4.01 -21.52
C THR A 52 14.80 2.55 -21.12
N LEU A 53 13.91 1.77 -21.74
CA LEU A 53 13.80 0.32 -21.52
C LEU A 53 15.14 -0.38 -21.74
N LYS A 54 15.81 -0.12 -22.87
CA LYS A 54 17.12 -0.73 -23.16
C LYS A 54 18.18 -0.31 -22.15
N THR A 55 18.19 0.94 -21.71
CA THR A 55 19.12 1.39 -20.67
C THR A 55 18.85 0.70 -19.34
N THR A 56 17.58 0.62 -18.91
CA THR A 56 17.19 -0.06 -17.67
C THR A 56 17.51 -1.55 -17.72
N PHE A 57 17.29 -2.23 -18.84
CA PHE A 57 17.69 -3.64 -19.00
C PHE A 57 19.21 -3.85 -18.98
N ARG A 58 19.98 -2.88 -19.48
CA ARG A 58 21.44 -2.95 -19.55
C ARG A 58 22.13 -2.57 -18.25
N ASP A 59 21.40 -2.06 -17.25
CA ASP A 59 21.92 -1.80 -15.91
C ASP A 59 21.56 -2.96 -14.97
N PRO A 60 22.39 -4.03 -14.93
CA PRO A 60 22.13 -5.18 -14.08
C PRO A 60 22.20 -4.82 -12.59
N ILE A 61 23.00 -3.82 -12.21
CA ILE A 61 23.25 -3.51 -10.80
C ILE A 61 21.96 -3.02 -10.14
N LEU A 62 21.24 -2.11 -10.79
CA LEU A 62 19.98 -1.58 -10.27
C LEU A 62 18.88 -2.64 -10.22
N ASN A 63 18.77 -3.47 -11.26
CA ASN A 63 17.75 -4.52 -11.32
C ASN A 63 18.02 -5.64 -10.31
N TYR A 64 19.28 -6.06 -10.13
CA TYR A 64 19.64 -7.01 -9.10
C TYR A 64 19.41 -6.44 -7.70
N ALA A 65 19.78 -5.18 -7.45
CA ALA A 65 19.52 -4.54 -6.16
C ALA A 65 18.02 -4.54 -5.83
N ARG A 66 17.16 -4.16 -6.78
CA ARG A 66 15.69 -4.21 -6.63
C ARG A 66 15.20 -5.63 -6.33
N PHE A 67 15.67 -6.63 -7.09
CA PHE A 67 15.27 -8.02 -6.87
C PHE A 67 15.69 -8.54 -5.48
N PHE A 68 16.96 -8.35 -5.11
CA PHE A 68 17.48 -8.80 -3.82
C PHE A 68 16.81 -8.09 -2.64
N GLU A 69 16.50 -6.80 -2.77
CA GLU A 69 15.75 -6.07 -1.74
C GLU A 69 14.39 -6.72 -1.46
N HIS A 70 13.61 -7.00 -2.53
CA HIS A 70 12.29 -7.62 -2.40
C HIS A 70 12.37 -9.06 -1.86
N VAL A 71 13.36 -9.84 -2.30
CA VAL A 71 13.55 -11.23 -1.84
C VAL A 71 14.02 -11.27 -0.39
N ILE A 72 15.05 -10.50 -0.01
CA ILE A 72 15.61 -10.52 1.35
C ILE A 72 14.55 -10.07 2.35
N VAL A 73 13.87 -8.95 2.10
CA VAL A 73 12.85 -8.44 3.02
C VAL A 73 11.63 -9.35 3.04
N GLY A 74 11.21 -9.87 1.88
CA GLY A 74 10.10 -10.80 1.84
C GLY A 74 10.38 -12.11 2.60
N VAL A 75 11.58 -12.68 2.49
CA VAL A 75 12.00 -13.86 3.27
C VAL A 75 12.02 -13.53 4.77
N LEU A 76 12.52 -12.35 5.15
CA LEU A 76 12.52 -11.91 6.56
C LEU A 76 11.09 -11.81 7.12
N ILE A 77 10.17 -11.21 6.37
CA ILE A 77 8.76 -11.09 6.76
C ILE A 77 8.13 -12.48 6.88
N ILE A 78 8.41 -13.40 5.95
CA ILE A 78 7.89 -14.76 6.02
C ILE A 78 8.43 -15.48 7.26
N MET A 79 9.72 -15.35 7.56
CA MET A 79 10.30 -15.94 8.77
C MET A 79 9.64 -15.39 10.04
N LEU A 80 9.21 -14.12 10.04
CA LEU A 80 8.55 -13.48 11.18
C LEU A 80 7.07 -13.87 11.32
N TYR A 81 6.34 -14.00 10.20
CA TYR A 81 4.87 -14.13 10.17
C TYR A 81 4.34 -15.48 9.62
N SER A 82 5.19 -16.50 9.42
CA SER A 82 4.82 -17.79 8.78
C SER A 82 3.76 -18.64 9.51
N ASN A 83 3.39 -18.29 10.75
CA ASN A 83 2.47 -19.07 11.59
C ASN A 83 0.98 -18.94 11.20
N GLY A 84 0.65 -18.80 9.91
CA GLY A 84 -0.73 -18.80 9.41
C GLY A 84 -1.62 -17.67 9.97
N ILE A 85 -1.01 -16.51 10.22
CA ILE A 85 -1.65 -15.35 10.88
C ILE A 85 -2.83 -14.81 10.04
N GLY A 86 -2.81 -15.05 8.73
CA GLY A 86 -3.89 -14.66 7.81
C GLY A 86 -5.17 -15.50 7.88
N ASN A 87 -5.15 -16.68 8.52
CA ASN A 87 -6.30 -17.58 8.54
C ASN A 87 -7.45 -17.08 9.42
N GLU A 88 -7.12 -16.45 10.56
CA GLU A 88 -8.11 -15.98 11.53
C GLU A 88 -9.05 -14.93 10.92
N SER A 89 -10.36 -15.17 11.01
CA SER A 89 -11.38 -14.30 10.40
C SER A 89 -11.64 -13.01 11.18
N GLY A 90 -11.20 -12.97 12.44
CA GLY A 90 -11.55 -11.89 13.37
C GLY A 90 -13.04 -11.87 13.73
N CYS A 91 -13.76 -12.96 13.45
CA CYS A 91 -15.17 -13.13 13.78
C CYS A 91 -15.29 -14.10 14.96
N PHE A 92 -16.29 -13.90 15.80
CA PHE A 92 -16.55 -14.79 16.93
C PHE A 92 -17.55 -15.86 16.51
N ASN A 93 -17.07 -16.89 15.80
CA ASN A 93 -17.95 -17.98 15.40
C ASN A 93 -18.24 -18.88 16.61
N THR A 94 -19.51 -19.00 16.96
CA THR A 94 -19.99 -20.01 17.90
C THR A 94 -19.91 -21.37 17.21
N GLU A 95 -19.04 -22.26 17.68
CA GLU A 95 -19.02 -23.64 17.21
C GLU A 95 -20.33 -24.32 17.63
N SER A 96 -21.24 -24.50 16.68
CA SER A 96 -22.47 -25.28 16.83
C SER A 96 -22.17 -26.77 16.87
N SER A 97 -21.48 -27.21 17.92
CA SER A 97 -21.43 -28.63 18.28
C SER A 97 -22.63 -28.94 19.16
N ASN A 98 -23.70 -29.46 18.54
CA ASN A 98 -24.85 -30.16 19.13
C ASN A 98 -25.30 -29.71 20.54
N GLU A 99 -26.36 -28.88 20.64
CA GLU A 99 -27.23 -28.66 21.83
C GLU A 99 -26.57 -28.39 23.21
N SER A 100 -25.25 -28.35 23.33
CA SER A 100 -24.54 -27.91 24.51
C SER A 100 -23.97 -26.54 24.25
N LEU A 101 -24.60 -25.54 24.88
CA LEU A 101 -24.09 -24.22 25.27
C LEU A 101 -22.73 -23.89 24.65
N ALA A 102 -22.72 -23.07 23.60
CA ALA A 102 -21.50 -22.69 22.90
C ALA A 102 -20.58 -21.85 23.80
N THR A 103 -19.71 -22.51 24.57
CA THR A 103 -18.80 -21.84 25.49
C THR A 103 -17.51 -21.44 24.76
N ILE A 104 -17.32 -20.15 24.49
CA ILE A 104 -16.03 -19.59 24.05
C ILE A 104 -15.28 -19.09 25.28
N SER A 105 -14.10 -19.66 25.55
CA SER A 105 -13.25 -19.20 26.67
C SER A 105 -12.65 -17.81 26.39
N MET A 106 -12.47 -17.02 27.44
CA MET A 106 -11.91 -15.66 27.36
C MET A 106 -10.50 -15.64 26.75
N ASP A 107 -9.72 -16.68 27.00
CA ASP A 107 -8.39 -16.86 26.41
C ASP A 107 -8.46 -17.05 24.88
N LYS A 108 -9.51 -17.71 24.36
CA LYS A 108 -9.72 -17.88 22.91
C LYS A 108 -10.01 -16.53 22.24
N ILE A 109 -10.82 -15.67 22.87
CA ILE A 109 -11.12 -14.31 22.37
C ILE A 109 -9.86 -13.46 22.32
N ARG A 110 -9.07 -13.45 23.40
CA ARG A 110 -7.81 -12.69 23.46
C ARG A 110 -6.83 -13.15 22.38
N ASN A 111 -6.69 -14.47 22.19
CA ASN A 111 -5.84 -15.03 21.16
C ASN A 111 -6.28 -14.59 19.75
N ILE A 112 -7.58 -14.65 19.42
CA ILE A 112 -8.11 -14.16 18.13
C ILE A 112 -7.76 -12.68 17.90
N GLN A 113 -8.00 -11.83 18.89
CA GLN A 113 -7.67 -10.39 18.80
C GLN A 113 -6.19 -10.15 18.56
N THR A 114 -5.32 -10.87 19.27
CA THR A 114 -3.86 -10.72 19.10
C THR A 114 -3.39 -11.14 17.70
N VAL A 115 -3.93 -12.23 17.15
CA VAL A 115 -3.56 -12.70 15.80
C VAL A 115 -4.07 -11.73 14.74
N VAL A 116 -5.29 -11.21 14.87
CA VAL A 116 -5.84 -10.19 13.96
C VAL A 116 -4.97 -8.93 13.97
N PHE A 117 -4.58 -8.45 15.15
CA PHE A 117 -3.71 -7.27 15.27
C PHE A 117 -2.31 -7.51 14.68
N GLN A 118 -1.75 -8.70 14.87
CA GLN A 118 -0.50 -9.10 14.23
C GLN A 118 -0.60 -9.12 12.70
N ASN A 119 -1.72 -9.62 12.15
CA ASN A 119 -1.97 -9.61 10.70
C ASN A 119 -2.10 -8.17 10.16
N LEU A 120 -2.82 -7.30 10.87
CA LEU A 120 -2.92 -5.88 10.51
C LEU A 120 -1.54 -5.20 10.53
N GLY A 121 -0.70 -5.50 11.53
CA GLY A 121 0.69 -5.04 11.59
C GLY A 121 1.54 -5.54 10.43
N PHE A 122 1.38 -6.81 10.03
CA PHE A 122 2.02 -7.38 8.85
C PHE A 122 1.61 -6.64 7.57
N ILE A 123 0.29 -6.46 7.34
CA ILE A 123 -0.24 -5.75 6.17
C ILE A 123 0.34 -4.33 6.12
N PHE A 124 0.30 -3.62 7.24
CA PHE A 124 0.83 -2.26 7.36
C PHE A 124 2.32 -2.18 7.02
N PHE A 125 3.14 -3.03 7.65
CA PHE A 125 4.57 -3.07 7.40
C PHE A 125 4.90 -3.43 5.95
N SER A 126 4.18 -4.41 5.38
CA SER A 126 4.41 -4.87 4.01
C SER A 126 4.15 -3.78 2.96
N MET A 127 3.09 -2.96 3.15
CA MET A 127 2.73 -1.88 2.24
C MET A 127 3.69 -0.70 2.36
N ILE A 128 4.12 -0.36 3.58
CA ILE A 128 5.14 0.68 3.79
C ILE A 128 6.48 0.27 3.19
N PHE A 129 6.86 -1.00 3.34
CA PHE A 129 8.07 -1.51 2.69
C PHE A 129 7.98 -1.35 1.16
N LEU A 130 6.88 -1.76 0.54
CA LEU A 130 6.69 -1.60 -0.92
C LEU A 130 6.77 -0.14 -1.37
N LEU A 131 6.21 0.78 -0.58
CA LEU A 131 6.29 2.22 -0.84
C LEU A 131 7.76 2.70 -0.85
N TYR A 132 8.56 2.27 0.13
CA TYR A 132 9.97 2.67 0.22
C TYR A 132 10.85 1.99 -0.84
N ALA A 133 10.61 0.70 -1.11
CA ALA A 133 11.35 -0.07 -2.10
C ALA A 133 11.16 0.45 -3.53
N SER A 134 9.99 1.00 -3.86
CA SER A 134 9.77 1.65 -5.16
C SER A 134 10.31 3.08 -5.22
N MET A 135 10.29 3.79 -4.10
CA MET A 135 10.70 5.20 -4.01
C MET A 135 12.23 5.36 -4.05
N MET A 136 12.98 4.62 -3.23
CA MET A 136 14.42 4.86 -3.03
C MET A 136 15.28 4.72 -4.29
N PRO A 137 15.11 3.68 -5.13
CA PRO A 137 15.90 3.55 -6.35
C PRO A 137 15.71 4.73 -7.30
N VAL A 138 14.49 5.27 -7.36
CA VAL A 138 14.14 6.39 -8.24
C VAL A 138 14.77 7.68 -7.76
N VAL A 139 14.72 7.96 -6.46
CA VAL A 139 15.34 9.14 -5.84
C VAL A 139 16.83 9.20 -6.12
N LEU A 140 17.50 8.05 -6.14
CA LEU A 140 18.95 7.98 -6.33
C LEU A 140 19.37 8.05 -7.81
N VAL A 141 18.61 7.41 -8.71
CA VAL A 141 18.98 7.31 -10.12
C VAL A 141 18.53 8.55 -10.91
N PHE A 142 17.34 9.07 -10.65
CA PHE A 142 16.74 10.12 -11.47
C PHE A 142 17.57 11.43 -11.54
N PRO A 143 18.17 11.94 -10.45
CA PRO A 143 19.07 13.10 -10.50
C PRO A 143 20.26 12.93 -11.45
N THR A 144 20.78 11.71 -11.56
CA THR A 144 21.93 11.42 -12.45
C THR A 144 21.53 11.50 -13.93
N GLU A 145 20.35 10.99 -14.27
CA GLU A 145 19.77 11.04 -15.62
C GLU A 145 19.34 12.46 -16.02
N MET A 146 18.91 13.28 -15.04
CA MET A 146 18.42 14.64 -15.27
C MET A 146 19.45 15.53 -15.99
N SER A 147 20.74 15.35 -15.72
CA SER A 147 21.81 16.12 -16.36
C SER A 147 21.83 15.96 -17.88
N VAL A 148 21.60 14.73 -18.37
CA VAL A 148 21.52 14.42 -19.79
C VAL A 148 20.23 14.99 -20.39
N PHE A 149 19.10 14.81 -19.70
CA PHE A 149 17.81 15.35 -20.13
C PHE A 149 17.85 16.88 -20.32
N LEU A 150 18.46 17.61 -19.39
CA LEU A 150 18.55 19.08 -19.49
C LEU A 150 19.30 19.51 -20.75
N ARG A 151 20.37 18.81 -21.11
CA ARG A 151 21.14 19.07 -22.34
C ARG A 151 20.33 18.74 -23.61
N GLU A 152 19.61 17.63 -23.62
CA GLU A 152 18.76 17.23 -24.75
C GLU A 152 17.60 18.22 -24.95
N ARG A 153 17.05 18.75 -23.85
CA ARG A 153 16.01 19.79 -23.88
C ARG A 153 16.54 21.14 -24.35
N THR A 154 17.72 21.58 -23.90
CA THR A 154 18.30 22.85 -24.38
C THR A 154 18.59 22.83 -25.88
N ASN A 155 18.84 21.64 -26.43
CA ASN A 155 19.01 21.44 -27.88
C ASN A 155 17.68 21.33 -28.64
N GLY A 156 16.53 21.37 -27.96
CA GLY A 156 15.21 21.32 -28.60
C GLY A 156 14.83 19.96 -29.18
N TRP A 157 15.42 18.85 -28.71
CA TRP A 157 15.17 17.53 -29.29
C TRP A 157 13.77 16.99 -29.00
N TYR A 158 13.23 17.25 -27.80
CA TYR A 158 11.89 16.81 -27.39
C TYR A 158 11.35 17.62 -26.21
N SER A 159 10.03 17.54 -25.98
CA SER A 159 9.34 18.21 -24.87
C SER A 159 9.48 17.46 -23.53
N CYS A 160 9.32 18.17 -22.41
CA CYS A 160 9.38 17.55 -21.08
C CYS A 160 8.33 16.48 -20.86
N LEU A 161 7.11 16.74 -21.35
CA LEU A 161 6.02 15.80 -21.24
C LEU A 161 6.39 14.48 -21.91
N SER A 162 7.00 14.53 -23.10
CA SER A 162 7.41 13.32 -23.86
C SER A 162 8.43 12.48 -23.10
N TYR A 163 9.35 13.13 -22.39
CA TYR A 163 10.36 12.44 -21.59
C TYR A 163 9.78 11.84 -20.32
N PHE A 164 8.97 12.60 -19.58
CA PHE A 164 8.40 12.13 -18.33
C PHE A 164 7.44 10.96 -18.57
N THR A 165 6.56 11.06 -19.57
CA THR A 165 5.66 9.94 -19.94
C THR A 165 6.46 8.72 -20.40
N ALA A 166 7.48 8.92 -21.24
CA ALA A 166 8.31 7.81 -21.70
C ALA A 166 9.09 7.12 -20.58
N LYS A 167 9.63 7.89 -19.62
CA LYS A 167 10.36 7.34 -18.47
C LYS A 167 9.41 6.55 -17.56
N THR A 168 8.25 7.10 -17.23
CA THR A 168 7.26 6.41 -16.40
C THR A 168 6.78 5.12 -17.05
N ILE A 169 6.44 5.15 -18.35
CA ILE A 169 6.00 3.95 -19.09
C ILE A 169 7.10 2.88 -19.14
N ALA A 170 8.37 3.28 -19.29
CA ALA A 170 9.49 2.35 -19.32
C ALA A 170 9.78 1.69 -17.96
N ASP A 171 9.52 2.39 -16.85
CA ASP A 171 9.80 1.85 -15.52
C ASP A 171 8.66 0.95 -14.99
N ILE A 172 7.41 1.17 -15.42
CA ILE A 172 6.22 0.41 -14.98
C ILE A 172 6.41 -1.12 -15.08
N PRO A 173 6.86 -1.71 -16.20
CA PRO A 173 7.00 -3.17 -16.32
C PRO A 173 7.90 -3.79 -15.25
N PHE A 174 9.02 -3.12 -14.94
CA PHE A 174 9.96 -3.59 -13.93
C PHE A 174 9.37 -3.46 -12.54
N LEU A 175 8.76 -2.31 -12.25
CA LEU A 175 8.11 -2.06 -10.97
C LEU A 175 7.03 -3.10 -10.68
N LEU A 176 6.12 -3.33 -11.64
CA LEU A 176 5.04 -4.29 -11.48
C LEU A 176 5.56 -5.72 -11.33
N LEU A 177 6.60 -6.10 -12.07
CA LEU A 177 7.18 -7.45 -11.98
C LEU A 177 7.76 -7.72 -10.59
N PHE A 178 8.54 -6.80 -10.02
CA PHE A 178 9.12 -7.00 -8.69
C PHE A 178 8.07 -6.95 -7.58
N THR A 179 7.10 -6.03 -7.67
CA THR A 179 5.98 -5.97 -6.72
C THR A 179 5.12 -7.23 -6.77
N LEU A 180 4.87 -7.79 -7.96
CA LEU A 180 4.12 -9.04 -8.10
C LEU A 180 4.84 -10.22 -7.46
N ILE A 181 6.15 -10.36 -7.68
CA ILE A 181 6.96 -11.42 -7.07
C ILE A 181 6.90 -11.31 -5.54
N TYR A 182 7.11 -10.11 -4.99
CA TYR A 182 7.04 -9.89 -3.55
C TYR A 182 5.65 -10.15 -2.97
N ALA A 183 4.60 -9.54 -3.55
CA ALA A 183 3.23 -9.63 -3.04
C ALA A 183 2.70 -11.07 -3.09
N SER A 184 2.97 -11.81 -4.17
CA SER A 184 2.60 -13.22 -4.28
C SER A 184 3.32 -14.08 -3.24
N MET A 185 4.61 -13.83 -3.03
CA MET A 185 5.39 -14.55 -2.03
C MET A 185 4.84 -14.32 -0.61
N ILE A 186 4.65 -13.07 -0.18
CA ILE A 186 4.16 -12.81 1.19
C ILE A 186 2.72 -13.33 1.41
N TYR A 187 1.85 -13.28 0.40
CA TYR A 187 0.45 -13.66 0.55
C TYR A 187 0.28 -15.15 0.85
N TYR A 188 0.93 -16.00 0.04
CA TYR A 188 0.83 -17.45 0.21
C TYR A 188 1.57 -17.93 1.46
N PHE A 189 2.76 -17.39 1.74
CA PHE A 189 3.57 -17.86 2.86
C PHE A 189 3.08 -17.38 4.23
N THR A 190 2.30 -16.30 4.31
CA THR A 190 1.66 -15.87 5.57
C THR A 190 0.32 -16.55 5.85
N GLY A 191 -0.14 -17.41 4.93
CA GLY A 191 -1.40 -18.14 5.06
C GLY A 191 -2.62 -17.21 5.04
N GLN A 192 -2.63 -16.21 4.15
CA GLN A 192 -3.86 -15.46 3.87
C GLN A 192 -4.90 -16.37 3.18
N ILE A 193 -6.19 -16.01 3.28
CA ILE A 193 -7.27 -16.79 2.67
C ILE A 193 -7.00 -17.02 1.18
N ASN A 194 -7.14 -18.26 0.73
CA ASN A 194 -6.95 -18.62 -0.67
C ASN A 194 -8.19 -18.32 -1.54
N ASP A 195 -8.63 -17.05 -1.55
CA ASP A 195 -9.68 -16.55 -2.44
C ASP A 195 -9.03 -15.83 -3.63
N SER A 196 -9.35 -16.27 -4.85
CA SER A 196 -8.75 -15.71 -6.07
C SER A 196 -9.03 -14.21 -6.25
N TRP A 197 -10.23 -13.76 -5.87
CA TRP A 197 -10.60 -12.35 -5.96
C TRP A 197 -9.85 -11.50 -4.91
N ARG A 198 -9.73 -11.98 -3.66
CA ARG A 198 -8.98 -11.29 -2.58
C ARG A 198 -7.51 -11.18 -2.90
N PHE A 199 -6.94 -12.25 -3.45
CA PHE A 199 -5.56 -12.28 -3.92
C PHE A 199 -5.32 -11.24 -5.04
N GLY A 200 -6.19 -11.21 -6.04
CA GLY A 200 -6.10 -10.23 -7.14
C GLY A 200 -6.22 -8.79 -6.64
N ALA A 201 -7.15 -8.52 -5.71
CA ALA A 201 -7.32 -7.22 -5.10
C ALA A 201 -6.11 -6.81 -4.24
N PHE A 202 -5.56 -7.73 -3.43
CA PHE A 202 -4.36 -7.50 -2.64
C PHE A 202 -3.15 -7.12 -3.51
N ILE A 203 -2.90 -7.86 -4.59
CA ILE A 203 -1.83 -7.54 -5.54
C ILE A 203 -2.11 -6.20 -6.23
N GLY A 204 -3.35 -5.93 -6.64
CA GLY A 204 -3.74 -4.67 -7.26
C GLY A 204 -3.42 -3.46 -6.36
N VAL A 205 -3.75 -3.55 -5.08
CA VAL A 205 -3.40 -2.51 -4.10
C VAL A 205 -1.89 -2.39 -3.93
N ALA A 206 -1.16 -3.51 -3.83
CA ALA A 206 0.31 -3.50 -3.75
C ALA A 206 0.95 -2.80 -4.96
N MET A 207 0.45 -3.04 -6.17
CA MET A 207 0.91 -2.35 -7.39
C MET A 207 0.61 -0.84 -7.34
N LEU A 208 -0.56 -0.43 -6.87
CA LEU A 208 -0.90 0.99 -6.71
C LEU A 208 0.02 1.68 -5.71
N VAL A 209 0.32 1.03 -4.58
CA VAL A 209 1.29 1.52 -3.58
C VAL A 209 2.67 1.71 -4.20
N ALA A 210 3.12 0.73 -5.00
CA ALA A 210 4.40 0.81 -5.69
C ALA A 210 4.46 2.02 -6.64
N LEU A 211 3.39 2.27 -7.41
CA LEU A 211 3.27 3.44 -8.30
C LEU A 211 3.25 4.78 -7.53
N ILE A 212 2.59 4.82 -6.38
CA ILE A 212 2.61 6.00 -5.49
C ILE A 212 4.04 6.28 -5.01
N GLY A 213 4.75 5.25 -4.54
CA GLY A 213 6.14 5.39 -4.08
C GLY A 213 7.09 5.83 -5.20
N GLN A 214 6.93 5.29 -6.41
CA GLN A 214 7.67 5.74 -7.59
C GLN A 214 7.43 7.23 -7.89
N SER A 215 6.17 7.67 -7.81
CA SER A 215 5.78 9.07 -8.07
C SER A 215 6.40 10.02 -7.06
N ILE A 216 6.35 9.68 -5.77
CA ILE A 216 7.03 10.43 -4.70
C ILE A 216 8.54 10.47 -4.98
N GLY A 217 9.13 9.35 -5.39
CA GLY A 217 10.55 9.26 -5.73
C GLY A 217 10.95 10.17 -6.89
N LEU A 218 10.12 10.28 -7.94
CA LEU A 218 10.34 11.20 -9.05
C LEU A 218 10.25 12.66 -8.59
N VAL A 219 9.28 13.02 -7.74
CA VAL A 219 9.15 14.37 -7.19
C VAL A 219 10.41 14.76 -6.42
N PHE A 220 10.87 13.96 -5.46
CA PHE A 220 12.08 14.27 -4.70
C PHE A 220 13.35 14.18 -5.54
N GLY A 221 13.39 13.27 -6.52
CA GLY A 221 14.46 13.20 -7.51
C GLY A 221 14.58 14.48 -8.35
N THR A 222 13.46 15.11 -8.73
CA THR A 222 13.46 16.39 -9.46
C THR A 222 13.78 17.60 -8.55
N LEU A 223 13.26 17.62 -7.32
CA LEU A 223 13.47 18.75 -6.39
C LEU A 223 14.92 18.84 -5.91
N CYS A 224 15.56 17.69 -5.67
CA CYS A 224 16.88 17.60 -5.07
C CYS A 224 18.00 17.28 -6.07
N VAL A 225 17.85 17.63 -7.36
CA VAL A 225 18.83 17.31 -8.43
C VAL A 225 20.25 17.75 -8.09
N LYS A 226 20.42 18.90 -7.43
CA LYS A 226 21.76 19.43 -7.07
C LYS A 226 22.39 18.74 -5.86
N ASN A 227 21.58 18.13 -4.99
CA ASN A 227 22.01 17.63 -3.68
C ASN A 227 21.42 16.22 -3.44
N LEU A 228 22.06 15.20 -4.01
CA LEU A 228 21.63 13.79 -3.87
C LEU A 228 21.54 13.35 -2.40
N ARG A 229 22.48 13.79 -1.56
CA ARG A 229 22.49 13.48 -0.12
C ARG A 229 21.23 14.00 0.58
N ALA A 230 20.76 15.19 0.22
CA ALA A 230 19.53 15.72 0.79
C ALA A 230 18.31 14.92 0.32
N ALA A 231 18.30 14.50 -0.95
CA ALA A 231 17.23 13.68 -1.52
C ALA A 231 17.03 12.36 -0.77
N SER A 232 18.14 11.66 -0.46
CA SER A 232 18.09 10.37 0.25
C SER A 232 17.57 10.48 1.68
N PHE A 233 17.69 11.64 2.34
CA PHE A 233 17.15 11.86 3.67
C PHE A 233 15.72 12.42 3.67
N LEU A 234 15.39 13.31 2.72
CA LEU A 234 14.08 13.94 2.65
C LEU A 234 13.00 13.02 2.11
N ALA A 235 13.32 12.21 1.10
CA ALA A 235 12.35 11.30 0.47
C ALA A 235 11.69 10.33 1.47
N PRO A 236 12.43 9.62 2.36
CA PRO A 236 11.80 8.74 3.35
C PRO A 236 11.13 9.48 4.49
N LEU A 237 11.57 10.70 4.80
CA LEU A 237 11.05 11.49 5.91
C LEU A 237 9.59 11.90 5.67
N VAL A 238 9.19 12.11 4.42
CA VAL A 238 7.84 12.62 4.09
C VAL A 238 6.73 11.59 4.30
N PRO A 239 6.83 10.32 3.84
CA PRO A 239 5.81 9.31 4.12
C PRO A 239 5.61 8.95 5.60
N LEU A 240 6.63 9.13 6.46
CA LEU A 240 6.57 8.76 7.89
C LEU A 240 5.42 9.44 8.66
N PRO A 241 5.26 10.77 8.67
CA PRO A 241 4.13 11.40 9.34
C PRO A 241 2.79 11.01 8.72
N PHE A 242 2.71 10.80 7.40
CA PHE A 242 1.47 10.31 6.77
C PHE A 242 1.12 8.87 7.18
N ALA A 243 2.12 8.06 7.52
CA ALA A 243 1.93 6.72 8.07
C ALA A 243 1.37 6.76 9.50
N LEU A 244 1.73 7.76 10.32
CA LEU A 244 1.12 7.97 11.65
C LEU A 244 -0.37 8.31 11.55
N PHE A 245 -0.73 9.09 10.53
CA PHE A 245 -2.12 9.49 10.24
C PHE A 245 -2.91 8.46 9.41
N SER A 246 -2.39 7.23 9.25
CA SER A 246 -3.02 6.18 8.43
C SER A 246 -4.24 5.51 9.05
N GLY A 247 -4.56 5.79 10.32
CA GLY A 247 -5.62 5.10 11.07
C GLY A 247 -5.18 3.81 11.77
N PHE A 248 -4.00 3.27 11.43
CA PHE A 248 -3.44 2.07 12.08
C PHE A 248 -2.93 2.34 13.50
N PHE A 249 -2.13 3.40 13.71
CA PHE A 249 -1.55 3.72 15.03
C PHE A 249 -2.49 4.50 15.94
N ILE A 250 -3.28 5.42 15.37
CA ILE A 250 -4.21 6.29 16.08
C ILE A 250 -5.52 6.27 15.32
N ARG A 251 -6.63 6.02 16.04
CA ARG A 251 -7.97 6.06 15.45
C ARG A 251 -8.28 7.45 14.92
N VAL A 252 -8.84 7.53 13.71
CA VAL A 252 -9.12 8.79 13.01
C VAL A 252 -10.06 9.71 13.79
N GLU A 253 -10.96 9.13 14.59
CA GLU A 253 -11.91 9.85 15.44
C GLU A 253 -11.23 10.60 16.59
N LEU A 254 -10.14 10.05 17.13
CA LEU A 254 -9.39 10.61 18.26
C LEU A 254 -8.45 11.74 17.83
N ILE A 255 -8.21 11.90 16.53
CA ILE A 255 -7.33 12.93 16.00
C ILE A 255 -8.02 14.29 16.13
N PRO A 256 -7.34 15.32 16.68
CA PRO A 256 -7.96 16.64 16.84
C PRO A 256 -8.27 17.27 15.47
N SER A 257 -9.36 18.03 15.39
CA SER A 257 -9.93 18.53 14.13
C SER A 257 -8.94 19.27 13.22
N TYR A 258 -7.96 19.97 13.79
CA TYR A 258 -6.94 20.69 13.02
C TYR A 258 -5.93 19.77 12.32
N LEU A 259 -5.67 18.55 12.84
CA LEU A 259 -4.79 17.57 12.19
C LEU A 259 -5.54 16.61 11.25
N LYS A 260 -6.88 16.57 11.31
CA LYS A 260 -7.68 15.69 10.43
C LYS A 260 -7.43 15.95 8.94
N ILE A 261 -6.99 17.15 8.54
CA ILE A 261 -6.64 17.41 7.13
C ILE A 261 -5.51 16.49 6.62
N PHE A 262 -4.54 16.14 7.46
CA PHE A 262 -3.42 15.28 7.07
C PHE A 262 -3.85 13.82 6.87
N THR A 263 -4.94 13.38 7.51
CA THR A 263 -5.46 12.03 7.33
C THR A 263 -6.09 11.88 5.94
N TYR A 264 -6.78 12.91 5.43
CA TYR A 264 -7.39 12.88 4.09
C TYR A 264 -6.37 12.97 2.94
N ILE A 265 -5.21 13.56 3.19
CA ILE A 265 -4.11 13.65 2.21
C ILE A 265 -3.29 12.36 2.16
N SER A 266 -3.26 11.60 3.27
CA SER A 266 -2.46 10.38 3.38
C SER A 266 -2.97 9.28 2.45
N SER A 267 -2.20 8.96 1.41
CA SER A 267 -2.49 7.79 0.57
C SER A 267 -2.39 6.47 1.35
N ILE A 268 -1.56 6.43 2.40
CA ILE A 268 -1.37 5.24 3.25
C ILE A 268 -2.66 4.91 4.01
N ARG A 269 -3.42 5.93 4.44
CA ARG A 269 -4.73 5.72 5.08
C ARG A 269 -5.66 4.89 4.19
N TYR A 270 -5.87 5.36 2.96
CA TYR A 270 -6.77 4.69 2.02
C TYR A 270 -6.30 3.27 1.68
N VAL A 271 -4.99 3.05 1.58
CA VAL A 271 -4.40 1.73 1.35
C VAL A 271 -4.74 0.77 2.49
N ILE A 272 -4.60 1.21 3.74
CA ILE A 272 -4.90 0.37 4.92
C ILE A 272 -6.39 0.11 5.03
N GLU A 273 -7.24 1.14 4.93
CA GLU A 273 -8.70 0.96 4.96
C GLU A 273 -9.16 -0.03 3.88
N LEU A 274 -8.64 0.10 2.66
CA LEU A 274 -8.97 -0.79 1.54
C LEU A 274 -8.53 -2.24 1.80
N LEU A 275 -7.31 -2.45 2.32
CA LEU A 275 -6.81 -3.80 2.59
C LEU A 275 -7.54 -4.48 3.74
N VAL A 276 -7.90 -3.73 4.78
CA VAL A 276 -8.71 -4.27 5.87
C VAL A 276 -10.06 -4.72 5.36
N ILE A 277 -10.71 -3.94 4.49
CA ILE A 277 -12.00 -4.33 3.90
C ILE A 277 -11.84 -5.55 2.97
N ILE A 278 -10.81 -5.58 2.13
CA ILE A 278 -10.55 -6.73 1.24
C ILE A 278 -10.27 -8.01 2.03
N ILE A 279 -9.54 -7.93 3.15
CA ILE A 279 -9.12 -9.11 3.91
C ILE A 279 -10.20 -9.55 4.89
N TYR A 280 -10.88 -8.62 5.57
CA TYR A 280 -11.79 -8.93 6.67
C TYR A 280 -13.28 -8.61 6.41
N GLY A 281 -13.61 -7.98 5.28
CA GLY A 281 -14.99 -7.75 4.83
C GLY A 281 -15.49 -8.79 3.83
N PHE A 282 -16.59 -8.49 3.15
CA PHE A 282 -17.24 -9.37 2.16
C PHE A 282 -17.60 -10.73 2.74
N ASP A 283 -18.50 -10.74 3.72
CA ASP A 283 -19.10 -11.93 4.34
C ASP A 283 -18.10 -12.97 4.91
N ARG A 284 -16.91 -12.52 5.33
CA ARG A 284 -15.90 -13.41 5.94
C ARG A 284 -16.38 -14.04 7.25
N CYS A 285 -17.30 -13.40 7.97
CA CYS A 285 -17.85 -13.91 9.22
C CYS A 285 -18.96 -14.96 9.04
N GLY A 286 -19.51 -15.12 7.84
CA GLY A 286 -20.75 -15.87 7.64
C GLY A 286 -21.95 -15.19 8.34
N TYR A 287 -23.17 -15.57 7.95
CA TYR A 287 -24.39 -15.03 8.53
C TYR A 287 -24.78 -15.87 9.77
N SER A 288 -24.64 -15.32 10.98
CA SER A 288 -25.29 -15.89 12.17
C SER A 288 -26.67 -15.25 12.35
N SER A 289 -27.69 -16.08 12.58
CA SER A 289 -29.05 -15.63 12.82
C SER A 289 -29.14 -14.90 14.16
N ILE A 290 -29.53 -13.62 14.11
CA ILE A 290 -29.79 -12.75 15.26
C ILE A 290 -30.92 -13.34 16.10
N ILE A 291 -30.65 -13.66 17.37
CA ILE A 291 -31.69 -13.78 18.39
C ILE A 291 -31.52 -12.56 19.30
N GLU A 292 -32.47 -11.65 19.23
CA GLU A 292 -32.57 -10.50 20.13
C GLU A 292 -32.91 -11.01 21.53
N ASP A 293 -32.11 -10.66 22.54
CA ASP A 293 -32.62 -10.49 23.90
C ASP A 293 -31.72 -9.53 24.71
N LYS A 294 -32.38 -8.48 25.23
CA LYS A 294 -31.81 -7.40 26.03
C LYS A 294 -32.01 -7.69 27.53
N GLU A 295 -31.07 -7.18 28.32
CA GLU A 295 -31.13 -6.97 29.78
C GLU A 295 -30.96 -8.21 30.68
N SER A 296 -29.77 -8.83 30.65
CA SER A 296 -29.31 -9.75 31.70
C SER A 296 -27.98 -9.30 32.31
N ILE A 297 -27.63 -9.84 33.50
CA ILE A 297 -26.35 -9.63 34.21
C ILE A 297 -25.13 -9.85 33.29
N ASN A 298 -25.30 -10.71 32.28
CA ASN A 298 -24.36 -10.98 31.20
C ASN A 298 -23.95 -9.69 30.46
N GLY A 299 -24.87 -8.75 30.24
CA GLY A 299 -24.60 -7.49 29.54
C GLY A 299 -23.67 -6.54 30.30
N VAL A 300 -23.64 -6.61 31.65
CA VAL A 300 -22.72 -5.82 32.47
C VAL A 300 -21.32 -6.41 32.43
N ILE A 301 -21.22 -7.75 32.54
CA ILE A 301 -19.95 -8.47 32.43
C ILE A 301 -19.32 -8.25 31.05
N ILE A 302 -20.11 -8.28 29.99
CA ILE A 302 -19.67 -8.01 28.61
C ILE A 302 -19.15 -6.58 28.44
N LYS A 303 -19.85 -5.56 28.96
CA LYS A 303 -19.39 -4.16 28.91
C LYS A 303 -18.09 -3.96 29.68
N PHE A 304 -17.98 -4.60 30.84
CA PHE A 304 -16.78 -4.55 31.66
C PHE A 304 -15.61 -5.27 30.97
N PHE A 305 -15.85 -6.42 30.34
CA PHE A 305 -14.86 -7.10 29.53
C PHE A 305 -14.38 -6.25 28.37
N ASN A 306 -15.29 -5.62 27.61
CA ASN A 306 -14.92 -4.72 26.51
C ASN A 306 -13.99 -3.58 26.98
N TYR A 307 -14.25 -3.05 28.19
CA TYR A 307 -13.40 -2.05 28.82
C TYR A 307 -12.01 -2.61 29.16
N LEU A 308 -11.91 -3.84 29.68
CA LEU A 308 -10.64 -4.51 29.96
C LEU A 308 -9.83 -4.80 28.70
N THR A 309 -10.46 -5.31 27.64
CA THR A 309 -9.80 -5.53 26.34
C THR A 309 -9.31 -4.23 25.73
N LYS A 310 -10.06 -3.14 25.87
CA LYS A 310 -9.63 -1.82 25.37
C LYS A 310 -8.38 -1.29 26.09
N LEU A 311 -8.11 -1.78 27.30
CA LEU A 311 -6.95 -1.42 28.11
C LEU A 311 -5.85 -2.50 28.11
N ASP A 312 -6.04 -3.61 27.40
CA ASP A 312 -5.19 -4.81 27.40
C ASP A 312 -4.92 -5.39 28.81
N LEU A 313 -5.85 -5.16 29.75
CA LEU A 313 -5.73 -5.60 31.14
C LEU A 313 -6.34 -6.99 31.32
N SER A 314 -5.67 -7.85 32.09
CA SER A 314 -6.28 -9.08 32.59
C SER A 314 -7.29 -8.75 33.70
N TYR A 315 -8.32 -9.57 33.87
CA TYR A 315 -9.25 -9.41 35.00
C TYR A 315 -8.51 -9.35 36.35
N THR A 316 -7.51 -10.21 36.51
CA THR A 316 -6.63 -10.24 37.70
C THR A 316 -5.90 -8.93 37.96
N SER A 317 -5.51 -8.19 36.91
CA SER A 317 -4.85 -6.89 37.06
C SER A 317 -5.82 -5.73 37.24
N ALA A 318 -7.09 -5.88 36.82
CA ALA A 318 -8.14 -4.89 37.05
C ALA A 318 -8.91 -5.08 38.37
N ARG A 319 -8.82 -6.26 39.00
CA ARG A 319 -9.48 -6.59 40.27
C ARG A 319 -9.24 -5.57 41.39
N PRO A 320 -8.03 -5.00 41.59
CA PRO A 320 -7.81 -3.99 42.62
C PRO A 320 -8.60 -2.69 42.38
N ILE A 321 -8.79 -2.31 41.11
CA ILE A 321 -9.56 -1.12 40.72
C ILE A 321 -11.05 -1.36 40.96
N LEU A 322 -11.54 -2.56 40.65
CA LEU A 322 -12.92 -2.94 40.91
C LEU A 322 -13.22 -2.97 42.41
N TYR A 323 -12.29 -3.46 43.22
CA TYR A 323 -12.38 -3.39 44.68
C TYR A 323 -12.42 -1.95 45.20
N ALA A 324 -11.58 -1.06 44.66
CA ALA A 324 -11.56 0.35 45.04
C ALA A 324 -12.90 1.06 44.70
N LEU A 325 -13.47 0.80 43.53
CA LEU A 325 -14.79 1.33 43.12
C LEU A 325 -15.95 0.74 43.93
N ALA A 326 -15.85 -0.52 44.35
CA ALA A 326 -16.87 -1.17 45.15
C ALA A 326 -16.90 -0.64 46.58
N VAL A 327 -15.72 -0.34 47.16
CA VAL A 327 -15.60 0.33 48.46
C VAL A 327 -16.18 1.75 48.40
N ASP A 328 -15.91 2.49 47.32
CA ASP A 328 -16.46 3.84 47.11
C ASP A 328 -18.01 3.85 47.02
N LYS A 329 -18.60 2.75 46.54
CA LYS A 329 -20.06 2.56 46.45
C LYS A 329 -20.69 1.81 47.63
N ASN A 330 -19.96 1.54 48.71
CA ASN A 330 -20.44 0.78 49.87
C ASN A 330 -21.05 -0.60 49.53
N LEU A 331 -20.51 -1.29 48.53
CA LEU A 331 -20.89 -2.67 48.19
C LEU A 331 -20.27 -3.66 49.19
N SER A 332 -20.99 -4.74 49.50
CA SER A 332 -20.54 -5.75 50.45
C SER A 332 -19.48 -6.69 49.84
N LEU A 333 -18.56 -7.21 50.67
CA LEU A 333 -17.54 -8.19 50.25
C LEU A 333 -18.16 -9.46 49.61
N ASN A 334 -19.39 -9.80 49.99
CA ASN A 334 -20.12 -10.95 49.44
C ASN A 334 -20.62 -10.69 48.01
N GLU A 335 -20.95 -9.44 47.67
CA GLU A 335 -21.35 -9.05 46.31
C GLU A 335 -20.14 -8.99 45.35
N ILE A 336 -18.95 -8.63 45.85
CA ILE A 336 -17.72 -8.63 45.05
C ILE A 336 -17.23 -10.05 44.80
N SER A 337 -17.26 -10.90 45.83
CA SER A 337 -16.85 -12.31 45.68
C SER A 337 -17.84 -13.11 44.84
N SER A 338 -19.15 -12.81 44.90
CA SER A 338 -20.12 -13.40 43.97
C SER A 338 -19.89 -12.93 42.55
N PHE A 339 -19.52 -11.66 42.32
CA PHE A 339 -19.12 -11.16 41.00
C PHE A 339 -17.83 -11.81 40.50
N ASP A 340 -16.79 -11.95 41.33
CA ASP A 340 -15.52 -12.63 40.97
C ASP A 340 -15.79 -14.08 40.52
N VAL A 341 -16.56 -14.83 41.32
CA VAL A 341 -16.93 -16.22 40.99
C VAL A 341 -17.81 -16.28 39.75
N HIS A 342 -18.71 -15.31 39.59
CA HIS A 342 -19.57 -15.25 38.42
C HIS A 342 -18.80 -14.86 37.16
N PHE A 343 -17.79 -13.99 37.24
CA PHE A 343 -16.91 -13.56 36.14
C PHE A 343 -15.92 -14.66 35.74
N GLU A 344 -15.30 -15.36 36.70
CA GLU A 344 -14.37 -16.46 36.44
C GLU A 344 -15.09 -17.71 35.89
N ASN A 345 -16.30 -17.99 36.36
CA ASN A 345 -17.16 -19.05 35.83
C ASN A 345 -18.08 -18.56 34.71
N PHE A 346 -17.92 -17.31 34.26
CA PHE A 346 -18.75 -16.74 33.22
C PHE A 346 -18.40 -17.37 31.88
N THR A 347 -19.12 -18.41 31.52
CA THR A 347 -19.12 -18.95 30.16
C THR A 347 -20.30 -18.32 29.45
N LEU A 348 -20.05 -17.42 28.51
CA LEU A 348 -21.08 -16.73 27.71
C LEU A 348 -22.06 -17.74 27.10
N PRO A 349 -23.31 -17.82 27.59
CA PRO A 349 -24.38 -18.46 26.86
C PRO A 349 -25.10 -17.36 26.08
N GLU A 350 -25.09 -17.48 24.76
CA GLU A 350 -25.69 -16.53 23.82
C GLU A 350 -24.92 -15.20 23.69
N PHE A 351 -24.43 -15.01 22.47
CA PHE A 351 -23.87 -13.78 21.98
C PHE A 351 -25.02 -12.77 21.85
N ASN A 352 -25.06 -11.78 22.75
CA ASN A 352 -25.72 -10.51 22.50
C ASN A 352 -24.81 -9.41 23.05
N LEU A 353 -23.71 -9.20 22.32
CA LEU A 353 -22.77 -8.13 22.56
C LEU A 353 -23.42 -6.83 22.12
N LEU A 354 -24.09 -6.13 23.05
CA LEU A 354 -24.56 -4.76 22.86
C LEU A 354 -23.38 -3.85 22.48
N GLY A 355 -23.19 -3.69 21.18
CA GLY A 355 -22.20 -2.82 20.56
C GLY A 355 -21.35 -3.44 19.46
N PHE A 356 -21.30 -4.78 19.30
CA PHE A 356 -20.59 -5.44 18.20
C PHE A 356 -21.58 -6.05 17.22
N ASP A 357 -21.43 -5.74 15.93
CA ASP A 357 -22.24 -6.31 14.85
C ASP A 357 -21.67 -7.69 14.54
N GLU A 358 -22.37 -8.77 14.92
CA GLU A 358 -21.89 -10.16 14.79
C GLU A 358 -21.54 -10.55 13.35
N ASN A 359 -22.12 -9.83 12.39
CA ASN A 359 -21.87 -10.01 10.97
C ASN A 359 -20.56 -9.36 10.51
N LYS A 360 -19.90 -8.56 11.37
CA LYS A 360 -18.68 -7.82 11.04
C LYS A 360 -17.49 -8.33 11.83
N SER A 361 -16.35 -8.37 11.16
CA SER A 361 -15.09 -8.73 11.80
C SER A 361 -14.66 -7.66 12.80
N PHE A 362 -13.99 -8.10 13.86
CA PHE A 362 -13.38 -7.24 14.87
C PHE A 362 -12.50 -6.14 14.25
N ALA A 363 -11.76 -6.46 13.19
CA ALA A 363 -10.89 -5.53 12.47
C ALA A 363 -11.66 -4.38 11.80
N LEU A 364 -12.80 -4.67 11.16
CA LEU A 364 -13.63 -3.64 10.52
C LEU A 364 -14.26 -2.70 11.55
N GLN A 365 -14.76 -3.29 12.64
CA GLN A 365 -15.43 -2.51 13.67
C GLN A 365 -14.46 -1.58 14.42
N GLU A 366 -13.25 -2.04 14.70
CA GLU A 366 -12.26 -1.22 15.43
C GLU A 366 -11.81 0.02 14.64
N LEU A 367 -11.82 -0.09 13.31
CA LEU A 367 -11.53 1.02 12.39
C LEU A 367 -12.78 1.79 11.93
N ASN A 368 -13.96 1.43 12.43
CA ASN A 368 -15.26 1.99 12.03
C ASN A 368 -15.47 1.99 10.50
N LEU A 369 -15.14 0.86 9.87
CA LEU A 369 -15.27 0.64 8.42
C LEU A 369 -16.53 -0.19 8.13
N ASN A 370 -17.32 0.26 7.16
CA ASN A 370 -18.45 -0.49 6.60
C ASN A 370 -18.12 -0.94 5.18
N ASP A 371 -18.61 -2.11 4.78
CA ASP A 371 -18.44 -2.66 3.42
C ASP A 371 -18.97 -1.71 2.33
N ASP A 372 -20.04 -0.95 2.64
CA ASP A 372 -20.64 0.06 1.74
C ASP A 372 -19.78 1.31 1.53
N ASN A 373 -18.83 1.61 2.43
CA ASN A 373 -17.95 2.77 2.29
C ASN A 373 -16.99 2.64 1.09
N LEU A 374 -16.83 1.42 0.56
CA LEU A 374 -16.00 1.15 -0.61
C LEU A 374 -16.59 1.79 -1.87
N TRP A 375 -17.92 1.68 -2.07
CA TRP A 375 -18.60 2.19 -3.27
C TRP A 375 -18.55 3.71 -3.39
N PHE A 376 -18.67 4.45 -2.28
CA PHE A 376 -18.64 5.91 -2.30
C PHE A 376 -17.25 6.50 -2.57
N HIS A 377 -16.17 5.87 -2.07
CA HIS A 377 -14.81 6.38 -2.27
C HIS A 377 -14.19 5.95 -3.60
N THR A 378 -14.54 4.78 -4.16
CA THR A 378 -14.06 4.38 -5.49
C THR A 378 -14.78 5.12 -6.62
N TRP A 379 -16.07 5.46 -6.48
CA TRP A 379 -16.79 6.23 -7.50
C TRP A 379 -16.24 7.65 -7.65
N ILE A 380 -15.81 8.30 -6.56
CA ILE A 380 -15.24 9.66 -6.63
C ILE A 380 -13.93 9.70 -7.45
N LEU A 381 -13.18 8.60 -7.51
CA LEU A 381 -11.96 8.50 -8.32
C LEU A 381 -12.21 8.09 -9.78
N VAL A 382 -13.33 7.44 -10.08
CA VAL A 382 -13.69 7.02 -11.46
C VAL A 382 -14.65 8.00 -12.14
N SER A 383 -15.45 8.74 -11.38
CA SER A 383 -16.48 9.67 -11.90
C SER A 383 -16.03 11.13 -11.95
N THR A 384 -14.79 11.47 -11.61
CA THR A 384 -14.22 12.81 -11.83
C THR A 384 -13.48 12.90 -13.17
N GLY A 385 -13.90 12.05 -14.12
CA GLY A 385 -13.53 12.07 -15.53
C GLY A 385 -14.71 12.44 -16.43
N GLU A 386 -15.49 13.46 -16.07
CA GLU A 386 -16.25 14.31 -17.00
C GLU A 386 -16.14 15.78 -16.58
#